data_AF-A0A838DXP6-F1
#
_entry.id   AF-A0A838DXP6-F1
#
_cell.length_a   1.000
_cell.length_b   1.000
_cell.length_c   1.000
_cell.angle_alpha   90.00
_cell.angle_beta   90.00
_cell.angle_gamma   90.00
#
_symmetry.space_group_name_H-M   'P 1'
#
loop_
_entity.id
_entity.type
_entity.pdbx_description
1 polymer ?
#
loop_
_entity_poly.entity_id
_entity_poly.type
_entity_poly.pdbx_seq_one_letter_code
_entity_poly.pdbx_strand_id
1 'polypeptide(L)'
;QTLPVWMARLDDVAQWWKERAQFKLQITPQTPGRWQVEATCSPRATLLARHLEVEGQPVTPWYGADVRLPDHQCTVQAARCPCIALSPQTPQEIMDFLHEQGYPAVYGSQEEAATYALYLDMPAGSGTSRQEQMQQRSLLVEQIEALDAPLIRFAPWPDGCRAALAISGDIDSITIQDFFLRILEVRQRA
;
A
#
# COMPACT_ATOMS: atom_id res chain seq x y z
N GLN A 1 -20.59 6.01 -3.11
CA GLN A 1 -20.03 6.63 -4.33
C GLN A 1 -19.31 5.56 -5.12
N THR A 2 -19.54 5.46 -6.43
CA THR A 2 -18.83 4.51 -7.28
C THR A 2 -17.49 5.13 -7.66
N LEU A 3 -16.40 4.50 -7.25
CA LEU A 3 -15.04 4.96 -7.59
C LEU A 3 -14.60 4.40 -8.94
N PRO A 4 -13.74 5.12 -9.68
CA PRO A 4 -13.32 4.69 -10.99
C PRO A 4 -12.47 3.40 -10.93
N VAL A 5 -12.54 2.65 -12.03
CA VAL A 5 -11.68 1.49 -12.30
C VAL A 5 -10.68 1.89 -13.36
N TRP A 6 -9.39 1.68 -13.09
CA TRP A 6 -8.33 1.95 -14.03
C TRP A 6 -8.29 0.86 -15.11
N MET A 7 -8.70 1.22 -16.32
CA MET A 7 -8.60 0.34 -17.49
C MET A 7 -7.17 0.41 -18.04
N ALA A 8 -6.44 -0.71 -18.01
CA ALA A 8 -5.01 -0.72 -18.26
C ALA A 8 -4.56 -1.99 -19.01
N ARG A 9 -3.47 -1.91 -19.76
CA ARG A 9 -2.76 -3.11 -20.24
C ARG A 9 -1.96 -3.74 -19.09
N LEU A 10 -1.58 -5.01 -19.26
CA LEU A 10 -0.70 -5.66 -18.29
C LEU A 10 0.65 -4.94 -18.16
N ASP A 11 1.18 -4.41 -19.26
CA ASP A 11 2.41 -3.60 -19.25
C ASP A 11 2.26 -2.30 -18.45
N ASP A 12 1.09 -1.65 -18.54
CA ASP A 12 0.79 -0.43 -17.77
C ASP A 12 0.74 -0.74 -16.28
N VAL A 13 0.10 -1.85 -15.90
CA VAL A 13 0.06 -2.33 -14.51
C VAL A 13 1.48 -2.63 -14.00
N ALA A 14 2.29 -3.33 -14.79
CA ALA A 14 3.67 -3.63 -14.43
C ALA A 14 4.51 -2.35 -14.27
N GLN A 15 4.34 -1.38 -15.15
CA GLN A 15 5.03 -0.09 -15.06
C GLN A 15 4.58 0.71 -13.84
N TRP A 16 3.29 0.68 -13.51
CA TRP A 16 2.76 1.31 -12.31
C TRP A 16 3.37 0.74 -11.04
N TRP A 17 3.51 -0.59 -10.92
CA TRP A 17 4.15 -1.19 -9.75
C TRP A 17 5.63 -0.80 -9.61
N LYS A 18 6.37 -0.69 -10.73
CA LYS A 18 7.75 -0.20 -10.73
C LYS A 18 7.85 1.26 -10.29
N GLU A 19 6.92 2.09 -10.75
CA GLU A 19 6.82 3.50 -10.37
C GLU A 19 6.50 3.64 -8.87
N ARG A 20 5.46 2.93 -8.40
CA ARG A 20 5.00 2.94 -7.02
C ARG A 20 6.02 2.41 -6.03
N ALA A 21 6.88 1.46 -6.44
CA ALA A 21 7.99 0.97 -5.62
C ALA A 21 9.01 2.07 -5.22
N GLN A 22 9.02 3.20 -5.93
CA GLN A 22 9.90 4.33 -5.62
C GLN A 22 9.27 5.33 -4.64
N PHE A 23 7.98 5.18 -4.32
CA PHE A 23 7.25 6.18 -3.53
C PHE A 23 7.75 6.19 -2.09
N LYS A 24 7.81 7.37 -1.48
CA LYS A 24 8.14 7.52 -0.06
C LYS A 24 7.17 8.49 0.58
N LEU A 25 6.80 8.21 1.83
CA LEU A 25 5.95 9.07 2.63
C LEU A 25 6.70 9.41 3.92
N GLN A 26 6.95 10.69 4.12
CA GLN A 26 7.60 11.22 5.31
C GLN A 26 6.57 11.97 6.15
N ILE A 27 6.50 11.62 7.44
CA ILE A 27 5.59 12.24 8.41
C ILE A 27 6.44 12.75 9.56
N THR A 28 6.41 14.07 9.79
CA THR A 28 7.23 14.72 10.82
C THR A 28 6.36 15.53 11.77
N PRO A 29 6.64 15.51 13.09
CA PRO A 29 5.91 16.33 14.04
C PRO A 29 6.24 17.81 13.85
N GLN A 30 5.23 18.68 13.86
CA GLN A 30 5.43 20.14 13.93
C GLN A 30 5.18 20.66 15.35
N THR A 31 4.02 20.32 15.91
CA THR A 31 3.58 20.66 17.26
C THR A 31 2.77 19.50 17.81
N PRO A 32 2.45 19.44 19.13
CA PRO A 32 1.59 18.39 19.66
C PRO A 32 0.28 18.29 18.88
N GLY A 33 -0.05 17.09 18.39
CA GLY A 33 -1.25 16.82 17.59
C GLY A 33 -1.16 17.21 16.11
N ARG A 34 -0.05 17.81 15.65
CA ARG A 34 0.10 18.34 14.29
C ARG A 34 1.28 17.73 13.56
N TRP A 35 1.02 17.22 12.36
CA TRP A 35 2.00 16.47 11.57
C TRP A 35 2.13 17.04 10.17
N GLN A 36 3.37 17.22 9.71
CA GLN A 36 3.68 17.53 8.32
C GLN A 36 3.81 16.23 7.54
N VAL A 37 3.12 16.15 6.41
CA VAL A 37 3.10 15.00 5.51
C VAL A 37 3.71 15.42 4.18
N GLU A 38 4.73 14.68 3.75
CA GLU A 38 5.42 14.89 2.48
C GLU A 38 5.59 13.58 1.74
N ALA A 39 5.00 13.48 0.55
CA ALA A 39 5.13 12.33 -0.32
C ALA A 39 6.06 12.62 -1.49
N THR A 40 7.10 11.80 -1.62
CA THR A 40 7.93 11.74 -2.81
C THR A 40 7.35 10.65 -3.71
N CYS A 41 6.53 11.05 -4.68
CA CYS A 41 5.81 10.13 -5.56
C CYS A 41 5.53 10.79 -6.92
N SER A 42 4.96 10.04 -7.84
CA SER A 42 4.51 10.60 -9.11
C SER A 42 3.21 11.40 -8.95
N PRO A 43 2.87 12.29 -9.90
CA PRO A 43 1.61 13.04 -9.89
C PRO A 43 0.35 12.15 -9.91
N ARG A 44 0.49 10.89 -10.35
CA ARG A 44 -0.61 9.92 -10.44
C ARG A 44 -0.88 9.22 -9.11
N ALA A 45 0.02 9.36 -8.14
CA ALA A 45 -0.14 8.80 -6.81
C ALA A 45 -1.36 9.40 -6.10
N THR A 46 -2.07 8.56 -5.37
CA THR A 46 -3.21 9.00 -4.55
C THR A 46 -2.86 8.77 -3.09
N LEU A 47 -2.86 9.85 -2.31
CA LEU A 47 -2.79 9.77 -0.85
C LEU A 47 -4.19 9.69 -0.27
N LEU A 48 -4.34 8.77 0.66
CA LEU A 48 -5.57 8.52 1.40
C LEU A 48 -5.29 8.82 2.86
N ALA A 49 -6.28 9.41 3.52
CA ALA A 49 -6.26 9.67 4.95
C ALA A 49 -7.57 9.19 5.58
N ARG A 50 -7.50 8.77 6.84
CA ARG A 50 -8.68 8.48 7.65
C ARG A 50 -8.45 8.80 9.12
N HIS A 51 -9.54 9.03 9.84
CA HIS A 51 -9.56 9.35 11.29
C HIS A 51 -8.62 10.52 11.67
N LEU A 52 -8.49 11.52 10.80
CA LEU A 52 -7.68 12.73 11.00
C LEU A 52 -8.28 13.91 10.24
N GLU A 53 -7.86 15.13 10.58
CA GLU A 53 -8.26 16.35 9.90
C GLU A 53 -7.11 16.90 9.04
N VAL A 54 -7.43 17.38 7.84
CA VAL A 54 -6.45 17.98 6.91
C VAL A 54 -6.61 19.49 6.95
N GLU A 55 -5.52 20.20 7.21
CA GLU A 55 -5.57 21.65 7.37
C GLU A 55 -5.60 22.38 6.04
N GLY A 56 -6.43 23.43 5.96
CA GLY A 56 -6.37 24.43 4.89
C GLY A 56 -6.76 23.92 3.51
N GLN A 57 -7.23 22.67 3.39
CA GLN A 57 -7.54 22.05 2.10
C GLN A 57 -8.81 21.19 2.18
N PRO A 58 -9.74 21.32 1.20
CA PRO A 58 -10.89 20.43 1.14
C PRO A 58 -10.46 19.02 0.72
N VAL A 59 -10.86 18.03 1.51
CA VAL A 59 -10.68 16.61 1.17
C VAL A 59 -11.86 16.10 0.37
N THR A 60 -11.63 15.08 -0.47
CA THR A 60 -12.70 14.42 -1.23
C THR A 60 -13.01 13.05 -0.62
N PRO A 61 -14.27 12.70 -0.30
CA PRO A 61 -14.61 11.35 0.12
C PRO A 61 -14.13 10.30 -0.89
N TRP A 62 -13.59 9.17 -0.42
CA TRP A 62 -13.14 8.08 -1.25
C TRP A 62 -13.98 6.81 -1.01
N TYR A 63 -13.45 5.84 -0.27
CA TYR A 63 -14.14 4.59 0.04
C TYR A 63 -14.18 4.34 1.55
N GLY A 64 -15.34 3.98 2.08
CA GLY A 64 -15.49 3.77 3.53
C GLY A 64 -15.20 5.06 4.30
N ALA A 65 -14.31 4.97 5.29
CA ALA A 65 -13.87 6.11 6.10
C ALA A 65 -12.71 6.92 5.47
N ASP A 66 -12.16 6.45 4.34
CA ASP A 66 -11.03 7.11 3.69
C ASP A 66 -11.48 8.35 2.91
N VAL A 67 -10.66 9.39 3.01
CA VAL A 67 -10.72 10.59 2.17
C VAL A 67 -9.45 10.69 1.32
N ARG A 68 -9.58 11.28 0.13
CA ARG A 68 -8.49 11.59 -0.77
C ARG A 68 -7.91 12.96 -0.44
N LEU A 69 -6.60 13.01 -0.24
CA LEU A 69 -5.86 14.27 -0.11
C LEU A 69 -5.70 14.93 -1.50
N PRO A 70 -5.86 16.25 -1.60
CA PRO A 70 -5.72 16.93 -2.89
C PRO A 70 -4.24 17.06 -3.30
N ASP A 71 -3.34 17.24 -2.34
CA ASP A 71 -1.90 17.44 -2.57
C ASP A 71 -1.05 16.30 -1.94
N HIS A 72 0.17 16.16 -2.45
CA HIS A 72 1.21 15.26 -1.93
C HIS A 72 2.00 15.86 -0.77
N GLN A 73 1.71 17.10 -0.41
CA GLN A 73 2.26 17.79 0.76
C GLN A 73 1.12 18.49 1.51
N CYS A 74 0.95 18.17 2.78
CA CYS A 74 -0.08 18.81 3.60
C CYS A 74 0.27 18.75 5.08
N THR A 75 -0.48 19.51 5.87
CA THR A 75 -0.43 19.43 7.33
C THR A 75 -1.72 18.80 7.83
N VAL A 76 -1.60 17.87 8.77
CA VAL A 76 -2.74 17.14 9.35
C VAL A 76 -2.78 17.27 10.86
N GLN A 77 -3.98 17.25 11.40
CA GLN A 77 -4.27 17.22 12.84
C GLN A 77 -4.72 15.82 13.23
N ALA A 78 -3.98 15.22 14.16
CA ALA A 78 -4.21 13.88 14.67
C ALA A 78 -3.57 13.72 16.05
N ALA A 79 -4.29 13.12 16.99
CA ALA A 79 -3.80 12.86 18.34
C ALA A 79 -2.57 11.92 18.38
N ARG A 80 -2.39 11.12 17.32
CA ARG A 80 -1.27 10.20 17.12
C ARG A 80 -0.66 10.41 15.73
N CYS A 81 0.61 10.08 15.59
CA CYS A 81 1.32 10.04 14.31
C CYS A 81 0.58 9.09 13.36
N PRO A 82 0.14 9.57 12.17
CA PRO A 82 -0.67 8.78 11.25
C PRO A 82 0.16 7.77 10.43
N CYS A 83 1.05 7.04 11.10
CA CYS A 83 1.86 5.96 10.55
C CYS A 83 1.98 4.79 11.51
N ILE A 84 2.59 3.71 11.01
CA ILE A 84 2.81 2.47 11.76
C ILE A 84 4.23 2.49 12.35
N ALA A 85 4.36 2.19 13.63
CA ALA A 85 5.64 1.92 14.25
C ALA A 85 5.91 0.41 14.29
N LEU A 86 7.14 0.03 14.02
CA LEU A 86 7.65 -1.33 14.13
C LEU A 86 8.64 -1.39 15.29
N SER A 87 8.51 -2.43 16.10
CA SER A 87 9.51 -2.81 17.09
C SER A 87 10.88 -3.00 16.43
N PRO A 88 12.01 -2.64 17.09
CA PRO A 88 13.35 -2.85 16.54
C PRO A 88 13.70 -4.33 16.31
N GLN A 89 12.95 -5.26 16.92
CA GLN A 89 13.11 -6.70 16.69
C GLN A 89 12.31 -7.20 15.48
N THR A 90 11.42 -6.38 14.91
CA THR A 90 10.62 -6.75 13.74
C THR A 90 11.53 -6.84 12.51
N PRO A 91 11.50 -7.94 11.74
CA PRO A 91 12.31 -8.09 10.54
C PRO A 91 11.98 -7.06 9.45
N GLN A 92 13.00 -6.69 8.66
CA GLN A 92 12.87 -5.76 7.53
C GLN A 92 11.81 -6.18 6.50
N GLU A 93 11.58 -7.49 6.33
CA GLU A 93 10.54 -7.99 5.41
C GLU A 93 9.12 -7.47 5.74
N ILE A 94 8.82 -7.15 7.00
CA ILE A 94 7.53 -6.57 7.38
C ILE A 94 7.49 -5.09 6.99
N MET A 95 8.58 -4.35 7.16
CA MET A 95 8.69 -2.97 6.70
C MET A 95 8.52 -2.89 5.18
N ASP A 96 9.23 -3.75 4.44
CA ASP A 96 9.15 -3.81 2.98
C ASP A 96 7.73 -4.17 2.53
N PHE A 97 7.09 -5.14 3.19
CA PHE A 97 5.70 -5.49 2.91
C PHE A 97 4.74 -4.31 3.15
N LEU A 98 4.86 -3.60 4.28
CA LEU A 98 4.02 -2.44 4.57
C LEU A 98 4.22 -1.33 3.54
N HIS A 99 5.47 -1.08 3.15
CA HIS A 99 5.83 -0.13 2.11
C HIS A 99 5.23 -0.51 0.75
N GLU A 100 5.31 -1.79 0.37
CA GLU A 100 4.64 -2.34 -0.81
C GLU A 100 3.11 -2.19 -0.74
N GLN A 101 2.49 -2.34 0.45
CA GLN A 101 1.06 -2.09 0.61
C GLN A 101 0.71 -0.59 0.66
N GLY A 102 1.70 0.30 0.72
CA GLY A 102 1.54 1.75 0.70
C GLY A 102 1.36 2.37 2.10
N TYR A 103 1.62 1.60 3.16
CA TYR A 103 1.57 2.09 4.54
C TYR A 103 2.93 2.69 4.94
N PRO A 104 2.95 3.91 5.50
CA PRO A 104 4.16 4.46 6.10
C PRO A 104 4.50 3.71 7.38
N ALA A 105 5.74 3.24 7.45
CA ALA A 105 6.27 2.53 8.61
C ALA A 105 7.61 3.11 9.05
N VAL A 106 7.84 3.15 10.36
CA VAL A 106 9.11 3.55 10.98
C VAL A 106 9.48 2.56 12.08
N TYR A 107 10.77 2.38 12.37
CA TYR A 107 11.16 1.69 13.60
C TYR A 107 11.05 2.66 14.78
N GLY A 108 10.48 2.19 15.89
CA GLY A 108 10.31 2.97 17.11
C GLY A 108 10.40 2.08 18.34
N SER A 109 10.63 2.68 19.52
CA SER A 109 10.69 1.92 20.76
C SER A 109 9.29 1.67 21.33
N GLN A 110 9.17 0.74 22.28
CA GLN A 110 7.89 0.44 22.92
C GLN A 110 7.38 1.63 23.75
N GLU A 111 8.26 2.46 24.30
CA GLU A 111 7.89 3.69 25.01
C GLU A 111 7.19 4.70 24.08
N GLU A 112 7.55 4.70 22.79
CA GLU A 112 6.97 5.58 21.78
C GLU A 112 5.70 5.00 21.15
N ALA A 113 5.33 3.75 21.47
CA ALA A 113 4.22 3.03 20.83
C ALA A 113 2.89 3.80 20.87
N ALA A 114 2.61 4.50 21.97
CA ALA A 114 1.38 5.29 22.14
C ALA A 114 1.32 6.54 21.22
N THR A 115 2.46 6.96 20.67
CA THR A 115 2.57 8.09 19.75
C THR A 115 2.06 7.75 18.35
N TYR A 116 2.08 6.47 17.96
CA TYR A 116 1.77 6.04 16.59
C TYR A 116 0.34 5.48 16.47
N ALA A 117 -0.19 5.47 15.24
CA ALA A 117 -1.51 4.92 14.95
C ALA A 117 -1.61 3.44 15.36
N LEU A 118 -0.54 2.70 15.08
CA LEU A 118 -0.38 1.29 15.39
C LEU A 118 1.09 1.01 15.69
N TYR A 119 1.35 0.22 16.72
CA TYR A 119 2.67 -0.34 17.01
C TYR A 119 2.63 -1.85 16.79
N LEU A 120 3.56 -2.36 15.99
CA LEU A 120 3.68 -3.77 15.66
C LEU A 120 4.97 -4.34 16.25
N ASP A 121 4.84 -5.37 17.06
CA ASP A 121 5.96 -6.16 17.56
C ASP A 121 5.87 -7.58 16.99
N MET A 122 6.63 -7.82 15.91
CA MET A 122 6.57 -9.07 15.15
C MET A 122 7.97 -9.67 14.98
N PRO A 123 8.64 -10.10 16.06
CA PRO A 123 10.01 -10.62 15.97
C PRO A 123 10.13 -11.91 15.13
N ALA A 124 9.03 -12.67 15.00
CA ALA A 124 8.96 -13.85 14.14
C ALA A 124 8.73 -13.52 12.65
N GLY A 125 8.53 -12.24 12.30
CA GLY A 125 8.20 -11.80 10.94
C GLY A 125 6.89 -12.39 10.43
N SER A 126 6.86 -12.77 9.16
CA SER A 126 5.70 -13.33 8.48
C SER A 126 5.59 -14.86 8.56
N GLY A 127 6.53 -15.53 9.23
CA GLY A 127 6.56 -16.99 9.38
C GLY A 127 7.49 -17.68 8.38
N THR A 128 7.59 -19.00 8.49
CA THR A 128 8.63 -19.80 7.83
C THR A 128 8.15 -20.47 6.55
N SER A 129 6.86 -20.81 6.49
CA SER A 129 6.27 -21.41 5.29
C SER A 129 5.57 -20.37 4.42
N ARG A 130 5.47 -20.62 3.12
CA ARG A 130 4.75 -19.73 2.19
C ARG A 130 3.29 -19.51 2.60
N GLN A 131 2.65 -20.54 3.15
CA GLN A 131 1.26 -20.46 3.58
C GLN A 131 1.12 -19.57 4.83
N GLU A 132 2.01 -19.73 5.81
CA GLU A 132 2.08 -18.85 6.99
C GLU A 132 2.30 -17.40 6.57
N GLN A 133 3.23 -17.15 5.66
CA GLN A 133 3.53 -15.80 5.16
C GLN A 133 2.30 -15.15 4.51
N MET A 134 1.59 -15.88 3.65
CA MET A 134 0.37 -15.37 3.02
C MET A 134 -0.73 -15.08 4.04
N GLN A 135 -0.93 -15.97 5.01
CA GLN A 135 -1.93 -15.80 6.05
C GLN A 135 -1.59 -14.62 6.97
N GLN A 136 -0.36 -14.54 7.46
CA GLN A 136 0.09 -13.48 8.36
C GLN A 136 0.04 -12.11 7.70
N ARG A 137 0.46 -12.00 6.44
CA ARG A 137 0.36 -10.75 5.66
C ARG A 137 -1.09 -10.32 5.44
N SER A 138 -1.98 -11.28 5.19
CA SER A 138 -3.41 -10.99 5.02
C SER A 138 -4.04 -10.49 6.33
N LEU A 139 -3.75 -11.16 7.45
CA LEU A 139 -4.20 -10.75 8.78
C LEU A 139 -3.66 -9.37 9.17
N LEU A 140 -2.40 -9.07 8.81
CA LEU A 140 -1.81 -7.76 9.05
C LEU A 140 -2.53 -6.65 8.28
N VAL A 141 -2.84 -6.87 6.99
CA VAL A 141 -3.61 -5.90 6.20
C VAL A 141 -5.02 -5.72 6.76
N GLU A 142 -5.68 -6.82 7.15
CA GLU A 142 -7.01 -6.76 7.76
C GLU A 142 -6.99 -5.97 9.08
N GLN A 143 -6.00 -6.23 9.94
CA GLN A 143 -5.80 -5.50 11.19
C GLN A 143 -5.59 -4.01 10.94
N ILE A 144 -4.77 -3.66 9.96
CA ILE A 144 -4.55 -2.26 9.59
C ILE A 144 -5.84 -1.67 9.05
N GLU A 145 -6.54 -2.30 8.11
CA GLU A 145 -7.76 -1.74 7.52
C GLU A 145 -8.92 -1.59 8.52
N ALA A 146 -8.96 -2.41 9.58
CA ALA A 146 -9.93 -2.30 10.67
C ALA A 146 -9.56 -1.25 11.74
N LEU A 147 -8.39 -0.61 11.62
CA LEU A 147 -7.87 0.33 12.62
C LEU A 147 -8.70 1.62 12.67
N ASP A 148 -9.33 1.87 13.81
CA ASP A 148 -9.99 3.14 14.16
C ASP A 148 -8.97 4.13 14.77
N ALA A 149 -7.94 4.47 13.99
CA ALA A 149 -6.89 5.41 14.37
C ALA A 149 -6.41 6.23 13.15
N PRO A 150 -5.80 7.40 13.36
CA PRO A 150 -5.29 8.24 12.29
C PRO A 150 -4.35 7.47 11.37
N LEU A 151 -4.58 7.45 10.06
CA LEU A 151 -3.68 6.77 9.13
C LEU A 151 -3.64 7.50 7.80
N ILE A 152 -2.42 7.65 7.26
CA ILE A 152 -2.19 8.08 5.88
C ILE A 152 -1.54 6.94 5.12
N ARG A 153 -1.93 6.73 3.86
CA ARG A 153 -1.36 5.68 3.00
C ARG A 153 -1.46 6.05 1.52
N PHE A 154 -0.67 5.38 0.69
CA PHE A 154 -0.88 5.39 -0.75
C PHE A 154 -2.01 4.43 -1.14
N ALA A 155 -2.88 4.87 -2.05
CA ALA A 155 -3.80 3.96 -2.74
C ALA A 155 -3.00 2.97 -3.61
N PRO A 156 -3.54 1.76 -3.87
CA PRO A 156 -2.86 0.76 -4.70
C PRO A 156 -2.81 1.12 -6.18
N TRP A 157 -3.76 1.92 -6.69
CA TRP A 157 -3.93 2.23 -8.11
C TRP A 157 -3.81 3.74 -8.38
N PRO A 158 -3.41 4.13 -9.60
CA PRO A 158 -3.17 5.52 -9.93
C PRO A 158 -4.49 6.30 -10.08
N ASP A 159 -4.38 7.63 -10.11
CA ASP A 159 -5.43 8.54 -10.58
C ASP A 159 -6.74 8.42 -9.77
N GLY A 160 -6.63 8.09 -8.47
CA GLY A 160 -7.75 7.92 -7.55
C GLY A 160 -8.60 6.67 -7.78
N CYS A 161 -8.17 5.77 -8.66
CA CYS A 161 -8.88 4.53 -8.95
C CYS A 161 -8.84 3.58 -7.75
N ARG A 162 -9.94 2.85 -7.54
CA ARG A 162 -10.03 1.87 -6.45
C ARG A 162 -9.63 0.47 -6.90
N ALA A 163 -9.75 0.18 -8.19
CA ALA A 163 -9.39 -1.08 -8.78
C ALA A 163 -8.72 -0.83 -10.13
N ALA A 164 -8.01 -1.84 -10.62
CA ALA A 164 -7.57 -1.91 -12.01
C ALA A 164 -8.20 -3.12 -12.69
N LEU A 165 -8.50 -2.97 -13.98
CA LEU A 165 -8.94 -4.04 -14.85
C LEU A 165 -8.00 -4.10 -16.04
N ALA A 166 -7.28 -5.23 -16.14
CA ALA A 166 -6.49 -5.58 -17.30
C ALA A 166 -7.06 -6.84 -17.94
N ILE A 167 -7.30 -6.79 -19.24
CA ILE A 167 -7.72 -7.94 -20.03
C ILE A 167 -6.51 -8.39 -20.82
N SER A 168 -5.96 -9.54 -20.47
CA SER A 168 -4.95 -10.23 -21.26
C SER A 168 -5.61 -11.38 -22.02
N GLY A 169 -5.38 -11.46 -23.32
CA GLY A 169 -5.67 -12.65 -24.10
C GLY A 169 -4.39 -13.47 -24.24
N ASP A 170 -4.41 -14.70 -23.76
CA ASP A 170 -3.46 -15.70 -24.25
C ASP A 170 -4.02 -16.22 -25.57
N ILE A 171 -3.37 -15.88 -26.69
CA ILE A 171 -3.75 -16.46 -27.99
C ILE A 171 -3.04 -17.81 -28.06
N ASP A 172 -3.66 -18.79 -27.43
CA ASP A 172 -3.24 -20.17 -27.56
C ASP A 172 -3.64 -20.70 -28.93
N SER A 173 -2.65 -21.22 -29.66
CA SER A 173 -2.82 -22.16 -30.77
C SER A 173 -4.01 -21.86 -31.69
N ILE A 174 -3.80 -20.96 -32.66
CA ILE A 174 -4.76 -20.73 -33.74
C ILE A 174 -4.96 -22.04 -34.54
N THR A 175 -4.00 -22.97 -34.46
CA THR A 175 -4.08 -24.30 -35.05
C THR A 175 -3.78 -25.43 -34.06
N ILE A 176 -4.33 -26.63 -34.32
CA ILE A 176 -4.04 -27.86 -33.58
C ILE A 176 -2.52 -28.18 -33.55
N GLN A 177 -1.78 -27.76 -34.59
CA GLN A 177 -0.32 -27.98 -34.67
C GLN A 177 0.44 -27.19 -33.60
N ASP A 178 0.05 -25.93 -33.35
CA ASP A 178 0.63 -25.07 -32.32
C ASP A 178 0.45 -25.68 -30.91
N PHE A 179 -0.69 -26.36 -30.68
CA PHE A 179 -0.96 -27.04 -29.42
C PHE A 179 0.00 -28.23 -29.19
N PHE A 180 0.30 -29.02 -30.21
CA PHE A 180 1.22 -30.16 -30.10
C PHE A 180 2.69 -29.75 -29.98
N LEU A 181 3.11 -28.66 -30.65
CA LEU A 181 4.48 -28.15 -30.54
C LEU A 181 4.81 -27.70 -29.11
N ARG A 182 3.83 -27.17 -28.37
CA ARG A 182 3.99 -26.78 -26.97
C ARG A 182 4.31 -27.96 -26.03
N ILE A 183 3.73 -29.13 -26.26
CA ILE A 183 4.05 -30.34 -25.48
C ILE A 183 5.52 -30.74 -25.66
N LEU A 184 6.06 -30.53 -26.87
CA LEU A 184 7.45 -30.80 -27.18
C LEU A 184 8.40 -29.77 -26.55
N GLU A 185 8.05 -28.49 -26.58
CA GLU A 185 8.85 -27.43 -25.95
C GLU A 185 8.94 -27.55 -24.42
N VAL A 186 7.84 -27.90 -23.75
CA VAL A 186 7.83 -28.11 -22.30
C VAL A 186 8.69 -29.30 -21.90
N ARG A 187 8.75 -30.35 -22.74
CA ARG A 187 9.59 -31.53 -22.51
C ARG A 187 11.08 -31.29 -22.74
N GLN A 188 11.45 -30.29 -23.53
CA GLN A 188 12.86 -29.92 -23.75
C GLN A 188 13.42 -29.01 -22.65
N ARG A 189 12.56 -28.44 -21.81
CA ARG A 189 12.92 -27.56 -20.69
C ARG A 189 12.80 -28.20 -19.31
N ALA A 190 12.46 -29.49 -19.26
CA ALA A 190 12.46 -30.34 -18.05
C ALA A 190 13.69 -31.26 -18.07
#